data_AF-A0A4R8V7R1-F1
#
_entry.id   AF-A0A4R8V7R1-F1
#
_cell.length_a   1.000
_cell.length_b   1.000
_cell.length_c   1.000
_cell.angle_alpha   90.00
_cell.angle_beta   90.00
_cell.angle_gamma   90.00
#
_symmetry.space_group_name_H-M   'P 1'
#
loop_
_entity.id
_entity.type
_entity.pdbx_description
1 polymer ?
#
loop_
_entity_poly.entity_id
_entity_poly.type
_entity_poly.pdbx_seq_one_letter_code
_entity_poly.pdbx_strand_id
1 'polypeptide(L)'
;MSIDTANTVIIAGWYPDPTDDTQARWWDGSQWTSETRPRHPATPHQGNRYFSPVPIRTDATLPPIDPYRPLNRRHDTQGFVSMGVKATVQFHPTRAYTGSVWAIATMPLWVTIVVLGLAIGLGNLYSSFLIVMTSVIVFVIAIALAIHDHKVMLNSLHPAAASAWWMLLSPLVYLIVRGVHVSRTVGHGWAPLVVYLICSFVPAVAVLAFSWLFVFFASMLGAM
;
A
#
# COMPACT_ATOMS: atom_id res chain seq x y z
N MET A 1 -33.76 16.32 16.03
CA MET A 1 -33.36 15.39 14.96
C MET A 1 -31.97 15.83 14.52
N SER A 2 -30.94 15.25 15.12
CA SER A 2 -29.53 15.61 14.86
C SER A 2 -29.12 14.95 13.57
N ILE A 3 -28.83 15.74 12.54
CA ILE A 3 -28.26 15.23 11.30
C ILE A 3 -26.80 14.93 11.62
N ASP A 4 -26.42 13.66 11.58
CA ASP A 4 -25.02 13.25 11.61
C ASP A 4 -24.31 13.89 10.42
N THR A 5 -23.63 15.00 10.67
CA THR A 5 -22.73 15.64 9.72
C THR A 5 -21.57 14.67 9.50
N ALA A 6 -21.73 13.75 8.55
CA ALA A 6 -20.61 12.98 8.03
C ALA A 6 -19.54 13.98 7.63
N ASN A 7 -18.46 14.04 8.42
CA ASN A 7 -17.27 14.86 8.20
C ASN A 7 -16.75 14.57 6.79
N THR A 8 -17.27 15.27 5.80
CA THR A 8 -16.78 15.25 4.44
C THR A 8 -15.52 16.08 4.48
N VAL A 9 -14.39 15.40 4.66
CA VAL A 9 -13.07 16.02 4.57
C VAL A 9 -12.89 16.43 3.12
N ILE A 10 -13.16 17.71 2.84
CA ILE A 10 -12.88 18.31 1.54
C ILE A 10 -11.36 18.51 1.49
N ILE A 11 -10.70 17.71 0.66
CA ILE A 11 -9.26 17.78 0.46
C ILE A 11 -8.86 19.11 -0.21
N ALA A 12 -7.64 19.58 0.03
CA ALA A 12 -7.15 20.78 -0.63
C ALA A 12 -7.12 20.59 -2.16
N GLY A 13 -7.66 21.55 -2.91
CA GLY A 13 -7.92 21.38 -4.34
C GLY A 13 -8.61 22.57 -4.99
N TRP A 14 -8.68 22.54 -6.33
CA TRP A 14 -9.43 23.51 -7.13
C TRP A 14 -10.87 23.05 -7.30
N TYR A 15 -11.81 23.90 -6.91
CA TYR A 15 -13.25 23.62 -6.98
C TYR A 15 -13.99 24.75 -7.70
N PRO A 16 -15.20 24.51 -8.25
CA PRO A 16 -16.05 25.57 -8.79
C PRO A 16 -16.18 26.73 -7.81
N ASP A 17 -15.96 27.96 -8.28
CA ASP A 17 -16.18 29.14 -7.45
C ASP A 17 -17.69 29.38 -7.28
N PRO A 18 -18.24 29.40 -6.04
CA PRO A 18 -19.67 29.60 -5.82
C PRO A 18 -20.20 30.93 -6.37
N THR A 19 -19.32 31.93 -6.55
CA THR A 19 -19.67 33.25 -7.06
C THR A 19 -19.53 33.38 -8.58
N ASP A 20 -18.77 32.51 -9.24
CA ASP A 20 -18.52 32.55 -10.69
C ASP A 20 -18.16 31.16 -11.22
N ASP A 21 -19.11 30.49 -11.88
CA ASP A 21 -18.93 29.12 -12.40
C ASP A 21 -17.91 29.03 -13.56
N THR A 22 -17.49 30.17 -14.11
CA THR A 22 -16.42 30.26 -15.12
C THR A 22 -15.01 30.18 -14.52
N GLN A 23 -14.91 30.20 -13.20
CA GLN A 23 -13.65 30.16 -12.46
C GLN A 23 -13.63 28.97 -11.50
N ALA A 24 -12.42 28.48 -11.24
CA ALA A 24 -12.17 27.59 -10.11
C ALA A 24 -11.45 28.37 -9.03
N ARG A 25 -11.88 28.19 -7.77
CA ARG A 25 -11.24 28.75 -6.58
C ARG A 25 -10.52 27.65 -5.81
N TRP A 26 -9.38 27.98 -5.23
CA TRP A 26 -8.61 27.02 -4.44
C TRP A 26 -9.15 26.91 -3.00
N TRP A 27 -9.37 25.68 -2.55
CA TRP A 27 -9.68 25.30 -1.17
C TRP A 27 -8.41 24.75 -0.51
N ASP A 28 -8.04 25.27 0.66
CA ASP A 28 -6.79 24.87 1.35
C ASP A 28 -6.95 23.69 2.31
N GLY A 29 -8.17 23.15 2.44
CA GLY A 29 -8.51 22.11 3.43
C GLY A 29 -9.25 22.65 4.66
N SER A 30 -9.28 23.97 4.85
CA SER A 30 -9.94 24.64 5.98
C SER A 30 -10.83 25.82 5.55
N GLN A 31 -10.46 26.54 4.49
CA GLN A 31 -11.18 27.69 3.96
C GLN A 31 -10.91 27.89 2.46
N TRP A 32 -11.77 28.70 1.83
CA TRP A 32 -11.58 29.16 0.45
C TRP A 32 -10.52 30.24 0.41
N THR A 33 -9.56 30.13 -0.50
CA THR A 33 -8.52 31.13 -0.70
C THR A 33 -8.93 32.16 -1.76
N SER A 34 -8.16 33.24 -1.87
CA SER A 34 -8.32 34.26 -2.92
C SER A 34 -7.76 33.82 -4.28
N GLU A 35 -7.08 32.67 -4.35
CA GLU A 35 -6.54 32.17 -5.61
C GLU A 35 -7.68 31.65 -6.50
N THR A 36 -7.84 32.29 -7.65
CA THR A 36 -8.76 31.85 -8.70
C THR A 36 -7.98 31.52 -9.97
N ARG A 37 -8.50 30.57 -10.74
CA ARG A 37 -8.01 30.30 -12.10
C ARG A 37 -9.18 30.21 -13.06
N PRO A 38 -9.01 30.67 -14.32
CA PRO A 38 -10.00 30.42 -15.36
C PRO A 38 -10.27 28.92 -15.44
N ARG A 39 -11.54 28.54 -15.33
CA ARG A 39 -11.93 27.18 -15.62
C ARG A 39 -11.82 27.06 -17.13
N HIS A 40 -10.85 26.28 -17.62
CA HIS A 40 -10.87 25.87 -19.03
C HIS A 40 -12.28 25.36 -19.32
N PRO A 41 -12.93 25.78 -20.42
CA PRO A 41 -14.25 25.28 -20.75
C PRO A 41 -14.15 23.77 -20.69
N ALA A 42 -14.83 23.18 -19.71
CA ALA A 42 -15.04 21.76 -19.72
C ALA A 42 -15.62 21.51 -21.10
N THR A 43 -14.89 20.75 -21.94
CA THR A 43 -15.51 20.11 -23.10
C THR A 43 -16.85 19.64 -22.60
N PRO A 44 -17.98 20.14 -23.14
CA PRO A 44 -19.27 19.97 -22.51
C PRO A 44 -19.38 18.49 -22.18
N HIS A 45 -19.34 18.23 -20.88
CA HIS A 45 -19.72 17.00 -20.23
C HIS A 45 -20.96 16.58 -20.99
N GLN A 46 -20.83 15.55 -21.81
CA GLN A 46 -21.96 14.91 -22.45
C GLN A 46 -22.77 14.26 -21.34
N GLY A 47 -23.55 15.06 -20.62
CA GLY A 47 -24.85 14.63 -20.19
C GLY A 47 -25.57 14.17 -21.46
N ASN A 48 -25.88 12.87 -21.52
CA ASN A 48 -26.55 12.19 -22.62
C ASN A 48 -25.74 11.86 -23.89
N ARG A 49 -24.68 11.03 -23.77
CA ARG A 49 -24.21 10.19 -24.90
C ARG A 49 -24.37 8.67 -24.73
N TYR A 50 -25.30 8.23 -23.88
CA TYR A 50 -25.84 6.86 -23.97
C TYR A 50 -27.18 6.75 -24.70
N PHE A 51 -27.77 7.87 -25.09
CA PHE A 51 -28.83 7.92 -26.09
C PHE A 51 -28.27 8.57 -27.35
N SER A 52 -27.58 7.80 -28.18
CA SER A 52 -27.78 8.03 -29.61
C SER A 52 -29.22 7.57 -29.88
N PRO A 53 -30.14 8.43 -30.33
CA PRO A 53 -31.22 7.92 -31.13
C PRO A 53 -30.54 7.34 -32.37
N VAL A 54 -30.30 6.04 -32.36
CA VAL A 54 -30.16 5.30 -33.61
C VAL A 54 -31.42 5.70 -34.39
N PRO A 55 -31.31 6.35 -35.56
CA PRO A 55 -32.48 6.54 -36.40
C PRO A 55 -33.08 5.16 -36.55
N ILE A 56 -34.31 4.97 -36.08
CA ILE A 56 -35.05 3.75 -36.32
C ILE A 56 -35.06 3.62 -37.84
N ARG A 57 -34.21 2.74 -38.37
CA ARG A 57 -34.23 2.37 -39.78
C ARG A 57 -35.55 1.62 -39.92
N THR A 58 -36.55 2.29 -40.47
CA THR A 58 -37.91 1.77 -40.68
C THR A 58 -37.97 0.57 -41.62
N ASP A 59 -36.83 0.11 -42.15
CA ASP A 59 -36.73 -1.01 -43.10
C ASP A 59 -36.15 -2.30 -42.50
N ALA A 60 -36.05 -2.43 -41.16
CA ALA A 60 -35.70 -3.72 -40.57
C ALA A 60 -36.95 -4.61 -40.50
N THR A 61 -37.22 -5.34 -41.58
CA THR A 61 -37.95 -6.61 -41.51
C THR A 61 -37.32 -7.43 -40.38
N LEU A 62 -38.12 -7.76 -39.36
CA LEU A 62 -37.70 -8.62 -38.26
C LEU A 62 -37.14 -9.92 -38.87
N PRO A 63 -35.93 -10.38 -38.51
CA PRO A 63 -35.48 -11.70 -38.93
C PRO A 63 -36.46 -12.76 -38.37
N PRO A 64 -36.79 -13.81 -39.15
CA PRO A 64 -37.65 -14.89 -38.68
C PRO A 64 -37.14 -15.46 -37.36
N ILE A 65 -38.04 -15.55 -36.37
CA ILE A 65 -37.76 -16.20 -35.09
C ILE A 65 -37.48 -17.68 -35.41
N ASP A 66 -36.23 -18.10 -35.26
CA ASP A 66 -35.83 -19.50 -35.39
C ASP A 66 -36.17 -20.25 -34.09
N PRO A 67 -37.19 -21.14 -34.09
CA PRO A 67 -37.64 -21.82 -32.88
C PRO A 67 -36.68 -22.94 -32.42
N TYR A 68 -35.62 -23.24 -33.16
CA TYR A 68 -34.70 -24.35 -32.84
C TYR A 68 -33.39 -23.91 -32.19
N ARG A 69 -33.23 -22.64 -31.79
CA ARG A 69 -32.01 -22.19 -31.12
C ARG A 69 -31.92 -22.77 -29.70
N PRO A 70 -30.91 -23.60 -29.38
CA PRO A 70 -30.80 -24.21 -28.06
C PRO A 70 -30.51 -23.14 -26.98
N LEU A 71 -31.31 -23.18 -25.91
CA LEU A 71 -31.31 -22.31 -24.72
C LEU A 71 -30.08 -22.46 -23.81
N ASN A 72 -28.89 -22.75 -24.37
CA ASN A 72 -27.64 -22.85 -23.60
C ASN A 72 -26.74 -21.63 -23.80
N ARG A 73 -27.30 -20.45 -23.59
CA ARG A 73 -26.50 -19.24 -23.37
C ARG A 73 -26.87 -18.73 -21.98
N ARG A 74 -25.89 -18.81 -21.07
CA ARG A 74 -25.89 -18.12 -19.77
C ARG A 74 -26.59 -16.79 -19.92
N HIS A 75 -27.48 -16.49 -18.99
CA HIS A 75 -28.23 -15.25 -18.88
C HIS A 75 -27.41 -14.05 -19.36
N ASP A 76 -27.64 -13.65 -20.61
CA ASP A 76 -27.35 -12.30 -21.05
C ASP A 76 -28.35 -11.43 -20.29
N THR A 77 -27.92 -10.87 -19.17
CA THR A 77 -28.55 -9.75 -18.48
C THR A 77 -28.47 -8.50 -19.38
N GLN A 78 -29.07 -8.55 -20.56
CA GLN A 78 -29.47 -7.39 -21.34
C GLN A 78 -30.95 -7.15 -21.07
N GLY A 79 -31.29 -6.35 -20.06
CA GLY A 79 -32.68 -5.93 -19.88
C GLY A 79 -33.08 -5.46 -18.48
N PHE A 80 -32.34 -5.84 -17.44
CA PHE A 80 -32.50 -5.21 -16.14
C PHE A 80 -31.44 -4.13 -15.98
N VAL A 81 -31.79 -2.91 -16.39
CA VAL A 81 -31.11 -1.71 -15.92
C VAL A 81 -31.32 -1.67 -14.41
N SER A 82 -30.40 -2.29 -13.68
CA SER A 82 -30.30 -2.18 -12.24
C SER A 82 -29.97 -0.73 -11.91
N MET A 83 -31.00 0.10 -11.76
CA MET A 83 -30.97 1.45 -11.19
C MET A 83 -30.48 1.49 -9.72
N GLY A 84 -29.85 0.41 -9.24
CA GLY A 84 -29.25 0.27 -7.91
C GLY A 84 -27.78 -0.16 -7.93
N VAL A 85 -27.11 -0.23 -9.10
CA VAL A 85 -25.65 -0.40 -9.12
C VAL A 85 -25.04 0.96 -8.82
N LYS A 86 -24.87 1.24 -7.52
CA LYS A 86 -23.99 2.30 -7.03
C LYS A 86 -22.67 2.10 -7.77
N ALA A 87 -22.29 3.05 -8.61
CA ALA A 87 -21.02 2.99 -9.32
C ALA A 87 -19.90 2.88 -8.27
N THR A 88 -19.45 1.66 -7.99
CA THR A 88 -18.31 1.43 -7.13
C THR A 88 -17.12 1.84 -7.96
N VAL A 89 -16.68 3.07 -7.80
CA VAL A 89 -15.39 3.53 -8.31
C VAL A 89 -14.35 2.56 -7.78
N GLN A 90 -13.89 1.63 -8.62
CA GLN A 90 -12.83 0.69 -8.28
C GLN A 90 -11.52 1.47 -8.27
N PHE A 91 -11.18 2.03 -7.10
CA PHE A 91 -9.88 2.63 -6.87
C PHE A 91 -8.81 1.55 -7.03
N HIS A 92 -8.01 1.65 -8.10
CA HIS A 92 -6.84 0.82 -8.26
C HIS A 92 -5.74 1.36 -7.32
N PRO A 93 -5.25 0.57 -6.36
CA PRO A 93 -4.20 1.02 -5.46
C PRO A 93 -2.95 1.38 -6.26
N THR A 94 -2.48 2.63 -6.11
CA THR A 94 -1.36 3.18 -6.89
C THR A 94 0.02 2.77 -6.38
N ARG A 95 0.15 2.28 -5.12
CA ARG A 95 1.43 1.81 -4.56
C ARG A 95 1.27 0.58 -3.65
N ALA A 96 1.95 -0.51 -4.03
CA ALA A 96 2.10 -1.71 -3.19
C ALA A 96 3.34 -1.65 -2.26
N TYR A 97 4.30 -0.78 -2.59
CA TYR A 97 5.59 -0.69 -1.91
C TYR A 97 5.82 0.70 -1.30
N THR A 98 6.27 0.70 -0.05
CA THR A 98 6.50 1.85 0.80
C THR A 98 7.94 1.85 1.29
N GLY A 99 8.60 3.01 1.34
CA GLY A 99 9.99 3.10 1.78
C GLY A 99 10.21 2.52 3.18
N SER A 100 9.25 2.71 4.09
CA SER A 100 9.31 2.17 5.46
C SER A 100 9.35 0.66 5.51
N VAL A 101 8.65 -0.02 4.60
CA VAL A 101 8.63 -1.49 4.53
C VAL A 101 9.95 -2.03 4.04
N TRP A 102 10.58 -1.33 3.08
CA TRP A 102 11.93 -1.67 2.65
C TRP A 102 12.95 -1.46 3.77
N ALA A 103 12.80 -0.41 4.58
CA ALA A 103 13.64 -0.20 5.76
C ALA A 103 13.46 -1.32 6.82
N ILE A 104 12.22 -1.78 7.03
CA ILE A 104 11.94 -2.95 7.88
C ILE A 104 12.54 -4.23 7.27
N ALA A 105 12.44 -4.41 5.95
CA ALA A 105 12.98 -5.59 5.28
C ALA A 105 14.51 -5.68 5.38
N THR A 106 15.21 -4.54 5.30
CA THR A 106 16.67 -4.50 5.41
C THR A 106 17.19 -4.36 6.84
N MET A 107 16.30 -4.28 7.85
CA MET A 107 16.61 -4.24 9.29
C MET A 107 17.77 -5.15 9.71
N PRO A 108 17.73 -6.45 9.42
CA PRO A 108 18.73 -7.37 9.94
C PRO A 108 20.16 -6.95 9.56
N LEU A 109 20.36 -6.42 8.35
CA LEU A 109 21.68 -5.98 7.90
C LEU A 109 22.18 -4.76 8.67
N TRP A 110 21.42 -3.67 8.70
CA TRP A 110 21.92 -2.46 9.34
C TRP A 110 21.96 -2.59 10.87
N VAL A 111 21.08 -3.38 11.49
CA VAL A 111 21.18 -3.70 12.93
C VAL A 111 22.49 -4.44 13.21
N THR A 112 22.85 -5.41 12.38
CA THR A 112 24.12 -6.14 12.57
C THR A 112 25.33 -5.24 12.38
N ILE A 113 25.31 -4.32 11.41
CA ILE A 113 26.37 -3.32 11.21
C ILE A 113 26.50 -2.42 12.44
N VAL A 114 25.39 -1.92 12.99
CA VAL A 114 25.39 -1.04 14.18
C VAL A 114 25.91 -1.78 15.40
N VAL A 115 25.41 -2.99 15.66
CA VAL A 115 25.84 -3.81 16.81
C VAL A 115 27.32 -4.17 16.68
N LEU A 116 27.78 -4.56 15.49
CA LEU A 116 29.19 -4.87 15.25
C LEU A 116 30.07 -3.63 15.43
N GLY A 117 29.67 -2.49 14.89
CA GLY A 117 30.40 -1.22 15.06
C GLY A 117 30.49 -0.80 16.53
N LEU A 118 29.41 -0.94 17.30
CA LEU A 118 29.41 -0.68 18.74
C LEU A 118 30.30 -1.67 19.49
N ALA A 119 30.22 -2.96 19.18
CA ALA A 119 31.05 -3.98 19.82
C ALA A 119 32.55 -3.75 19.56
N ILE A 120 32.93 -3.38 18.33
CA ILE A 120 34.32 -3.08 17.98
C ILE A 120 34.78 -1.77 18.62
N GLY A 121 33.96 -0.71 18.53
CA GLY A 121 34.34 0.63 18.96
C GLY A 121 34.38 0.80 20.49
N LEU A 122 33.48 0.14 21.20
CA LEU A 122 33.40 0.21 22.67
C LEU A 122 34.14 -0.96 23.36
N GLY A 123 34.37 -2.07 22.65
CA GLY A 123 35.02 -3.26 23.20
C GLY A 123 34.34 -3.74 24.48
N ASN A 124 35.11 -3.85 25.57
CA ASN A 124 34.62 -4.28 26.88
C ASN A 124 33.61 -3.32 27.52
N LEU A 125 33.51 -2.07 27.05
CA LEU A 125 32.49 -1.12 27.51
C LEU A 125 31.10 -1.45 26.95
N TYR A 126 31.01 -2.27 25.89
CA TYR A 126 29.74 -2.73 25.31
C TYR A 126 29.09 -3.81 26.17
N SER A 127 28.69 -3.41 27.36
CA SER A 127 28.08 -4.26 28.39
C SER A 127 26.70 -4.79 27.98
N SER A 128 26.23 -5.83 28.69
CA SER A 128 24.87 -6.38 28.51
C SER A 128 23.78 -5.32 28.64
N PHE A 129 23.98 -4.30 29.48
CA PHE A 129 23.07 -3.17 29.60
C PHE A 129 22.96 -2.38 28.29
N LEU A 130 24.09 -2.06 27.65
CA LEU A 130 24.10 -1.35 26.36
C LEU A 130 23.52 -2.21 25.25
N ILE A 131 23.74 -3.52 25.25
CA ILE A 131 23.12 -4.45 24.28
C ILE A 131 21.59 -4.39 24.37
N VAL A 132 21.04 -4.46 25.59
CA VAL A 132 19.58 -4.35 25.81
C VAL A 132 19.08 -2.99 25.36
N MET A 133 19.78 -1.90 25.72
CA MET A 133 19.39 -0.55 25.33
C MET A 133 19.40 -0.36 23.80
N THR A 134 20.44 -0.81 23.11
CA THR A 134 20.51 -0.80 21.63
C THR A 134 19.33 -1.59 21.04
N SER A 135 19.03 -2.77 21.59
CA SER A 135 17.94 -3.62 21.13
C SER A 135 16.57 -2.94 21.29
N VAL A 136 16.34 -2.28 22.43
CA VAL A 136 15.11 -1.51 22.69
C VAL A 136 14.98 -0.34 21.72
N ILE A 137 16.07 0.42 21.48
CA ILE A 137 16.07 1.55 20.54
C ILE A 137 15.72 1.07 19.13
N VAL A 138 16.37 0.00 18.66
CA VAL A 138 16.09 -0.62 17.35
C VAL A 138 14.63 -1.07 17.28
N PHE A 139 14.11 -1.70 18.33
CA PHE A 139 12.73 -2.16 18.37
C PHE A 139 11.72 -1.01 18.30
N VAL A 140 11.97 0.10 19.01
CA VAL A 140 11.13 1.30 18.95
C VAL A 140 11.14 1.91 17.55
N ILE A 141 12.32 2.00 16.90
CA ILE A 141 12.44 2.45 15.50
C ILE A 141 11.62 1.54 14.57
N ALA A 142 11.66 0.22 14.79
CA ALA A 142 10.89 -0.75 14.03
C ALA A 142 9.38 -0.54 14.15
N ILE A 143 8.88 -0.31 15.37
CA ILE A 143 7.47 0.03 15.63
C ILE A 143 7.09 1.33 14.92
N ALA A 144 7.93 2.37 15.01
CA ALA A 144 7.66 3.65 14.37
C ALA A 144 7.56 3.51 12.83
N LEU A 145 8.44 2.71 12.21
CA LEU A 145 8.39 2.40 10.79
C LEU A 145 7.11 1.62 10.42
N ALA A 146 6.67 0.68 11.25
CA ALA A 146 5.44 -0.08 11.02
C ALA A 146 4.18 0.80 11.14
N ILE A 147 4.16 1.74 12.08
CA ILE A 147 3.09 2.74 12.20
C ILE A 147 3.07 3.66 10.97
N HIS A 148 4.23 4.12 10.52
CA HIS A 148 4.32 4.95 9.31
C HIS A 148 3.82 4.19 8.07
N ASP A 149 4.23 2.93 7.88
CA ASP A 149 3.71 2.10 6.78
C ASP A 149 2.19 1.96 6.83
N HIS A 150 1.64 1.64 8.00
CA HIS A 150 0.20 1.49 8.19
C HIS A 150 -0.56 2.76 7.78
N LYS A 151 -0.07 3.93 8.20
CA LYS A 151 -0.65 5.24 7.83
C LYS A 151 -0.59 5.46 6.31
N VAL A 152 0.53 5.16 5.66
CA VAL A 152 0.68 5.34 4.22
C VAL A 152 -0.26 4.41 3.44
N MET A 153 -0.48 3.17 3.91
CA MET A 153 -1.42 2.24 3.28
C MET A 153 -2.87 2.71 3.38
N LEU A 154 -3.29 3.20 4.55
CA LEU A 154 -4.62 3.79 4.73
C LEU A 154 -4.84 5.01 3.82
N ASN A 155 -3.81 5.85 3.67
CA ASN A 155 -3.86 7.01 2.79
C ASN A 155 -3.88 6.64 1.29
N SER A 156 -3.49 5.41 0.93
CA SER A 156 -3.41 4.92 -0.46
C SER A 156 -4.67 4.16 -0.91
N LEU A 157 -5.80 4.32 -0.20
CA LEU A 157 -7.09 3.68 -0.46
C LEU A 157 -7.08 2.14 -0.43
N HIS A 158 -6.15 1.53 0.31
CA HIS A 158 -6.24 0.09 0.58
C HIS A 158 -7.38 -0.17 1.57
N PRO A 159 -8.39 -1.01 1.23
CA PRO A 159 -9.57 -1.22 2.06
C PRO A 159 -9.29 -1.98 3.38
N ALA A 160 -8.12 -2.62 3.48
CA ALA A 160 -7.64 -3.25 4.72
C ALA A 160 -6.10 -3.20 4.76
N ALA A 161 -5.54 -2.55 5.78
CA ALA A 161 -4.11 -2.50 6.04
C ALA A 161 -3.78 -3.34 7.29
N ALA A 162 -2.63 -4.03 7.29
CA ALA A 162 -2.17 -4.78 8.46
C ALA A 162 -1.92 -3.83 9.64
N SER A 163 -2.46 -4.14 10.82
CA SER A 163 -2.28 -3.31 12.02
C SER A 163 -0.84 -3.33 12.50
N ALA A 164 -0.31 -2.18 12.93
CA ALA A 164 1.05 -2.07 13.48
C ALA A 164 1.28 -2.96 14.73
N TRP A 165 0.21 -3.38 15.43
CA TRP A 165 0.29 -4.29 16.57
C TRP A 165 0.96 -5.63 16.28
N TRP A 166 0.92 -6.11 15.03
CA TRP A 166 1.64 -7.33 14.63
C TRP A 166 3.16 -7.22 14.75
N MET A 167 3.69 -6.00 14.79
CA MET A 167 5.12 -5.72 14.98
C MET A 167 5.62 -6.09 16.38
N LEU A 168 4.73 -6.10 17.38
CA LEU A 168 5.09 -6.48 18.76
C LEU A 168 5.53 -7.93 18.86
N LEU A 169 5.01 -8.80 18.00
CA LEU A 169 5.39 -10.21 17.99
C LEU A 169 6.76 -10.39 17.33
N SER A 170 6.93 -9.82 16.14
CA SER A 170 8.23 -9.66 15.47
C SER A 170 8.09 -8.89 14.14
N PRO A 171 9.20 -8.36 13.60
CA PRO A 171 9.25 -7.83 12.24
C PRO A 171 8.82 -8.85 11.17
N LEU A 172 9.17 -10.13 11.35
CA LEU A 172 8.82 -11.20 10.42
C LEU A 172 7.31 -11.40 10.34
N VAL A 173 6.65 -11.50 11.51
CA VAL A 173 5.19 -11.69 11.60
C VAL A 173 4.45 -10.53 10.95
N TYR A 174 4.89 -9.30 11.22
CA TYR A 174 4.33 -8.12 10.57
C TYR A 174 4.42 -8.20 9.03
N LEU A 175 5.58 -8.57 8.48
CA LEU A 175 5.77 -8.71 7.04
C LEU A 175 4.93 -9.83 6.42
N ILE A 176 4.72 -10.94 7.13
CA ILE A 176 3.82 -12.02 6.69
C ILE A 176 2.39 -11.50 6.56
N VAL A 177 1.86 -10.89 7.63
CA VAL A 177 0.47 -10.40 7.67
C VAL A 177 0.26 -9.33 6.60
N ARG A 178 1.22 -8.40 6.44
CA ARG A 178 1.19 -7.39 5.38
C ARG A 178 1.22 -8.03 3.99
N GLY A 179 2.11 -8.99 3.77
CA GLY A 179 2.24 -9.72 2.50
C GLY A 179 0.92 -10.35 2.07
N VAL A 180 0.23 -11.02 3.00
CA VAL A 180 -1.08 -11.64 2.77
C VAL A 180 -2.16 -10.61 2.43
N HIS A 181 -2.21 -9.48 3.13
CA HIS A 181 -3.21 -8.43 2.86
C HIS A 181 -2.98 -7.78 1.48
N VAL A 182 -1.73 -7.44 1.17
CA VAL A 182 -1.37 -6.81 -0.12
C VAL A 182 -1.51 -7.79 -1.28
N SER A 183 -1.16 -9.06 -1.11
CA SER A 183 -1.30 -10.06 -2.18
C SER A 183 -2.77 -10.30 -2.52
N ARG A 184 -3.68 -10.17 -1.56
CA ARG A 184 -5.13 -10.30 -1.81
C ARG A 184 -5.70 -9.13 -2.62
N THR A 185 -5.10 -7.94 -2.54
CA THR A 185 -5.59 -6.75 -3.24
C THR A 185 -4.88 -6.49 -4.57
N VAL A 186 -3.56 -6.71 -4.65
CA VAL A 186 -2.73 -6.36 -5.82
C VAL A 186 -2.10 -7.59 -6.50
N GLY A 187 -2.23 -8.80 -5.91
CA GLY A 187 -1.60 -10.03 -6.42
C GLY A 187 -0.10 -10.15 -6.12
N HIS A 188 0.57 -9.06 -5.75
CA HIS A 188 2.01 -8.99 -5.54
C HIS A 188 2.31 -8.23 -4.24
N GLY A 189 2.85 -8.92 -3.22
CA GLY A 189 3.11 -8.32 -1.90
C GLY A 189 4.24 -8.95 -1.09
N TRP A 190 4.89 -9.99 -1.62
CA TRP A 190 5.82 -10.84 -0.88
C TRP A 190 7.29 -10.38 -0.92
N ALA A 191 7.64 -9.46 -1.82
CA ALA A 191 9.03 -9.06 -2.02
C ALA A 191 9.75 -8.60 -0.73
N PRO A 192 9.16 -7.75 0.13
CA PRO A 192 9.82 -7.33 1.37
C PRO A 192 10.08 -8.48 2.35
N LEU A 193 9.20 -9.49 2.38
CA LEU A 193 9.38 -10.66 3.22
C LEU A 193 10.56 -11.52 2.75
N VAL A 194 10.65 -11.77 1.45
CA VAL A 194 11.78 -12.52 0.86
C VAL A 194 13.09 -11.80 1.14
N VAL A 195 13.11 -10.48 0.97
CA VAL A 195 14.29 -9.65 1.24
C VAL A 195 14.66 -9.71 2.72
N TYR A 196 13.70 -9.65 3.64
CA TYR A 196 13.94 -9.80 5.07
C TYR A 196 14.57 -11.15 5.42
N LEU A 197 14.08 -12.25 4.83
CA LEU A 197 14.65 -13.59 5.05
C LEU A 197 16.10 -13.68 4.54
N ILE A 198 16.37 -13.18 3.34
CA ILE A 198 17.73 -13.13 2.79
C ILE A 198 18.64 -12.28 3.69
N CYS A 199 18.18 -11.08 4.07
CA CYS A 199 18.92 -10.18 4.96
C CYS A 199 19.17 -10.78 6.34
N SER A 200 18.27 -11.63 6.85
CA SER A 200 18.44 -12.31 8.13
C SER A 200 19.45 -13.46 8.05
N PHE A 201 19.54 -14.11 6.90
CA PHE A 201 20.44 -15.25 6.70
C PHE A 201 21.90 -14.83 6.55
N VAL A 202 22.17 -13.70 5.87
CA VAL A 202 23.54 -13.23 5.59
C VAL A 202 24.38 -13.05 6.87
N PRO A 203 23.91 -12.34 7.92
CA PRO A 203 24.65 -12.20 9.17
C PRO A 203 24.83 -13.53 9.90
N ALA A 204 23.82 -14.40 9.90
CA ALA A 204 23.91 -15.71 10.56
C ALA A 204 25.01 -16.57 9.92
N VAL A 205 25.05 -16.62 8.58
CA VAL A 205 26.11 -17.32 7.84
C VAL A 205 27.47 -16.68 8.11
N ALA A 206 27.56 -15.35 8.13
CA ALA A 206 28.81 -14.65 8.40
C ALA A 206 29.39 -14.99 9.78
N VAL A 207 28.53 -15.03 10.82
CA VAL A 207 28.93 -15.42 12.17
C VAL A 207 29.41 -16.87 12.20
N LEU A 208 28.67 -17.81 11.60
CA LEU A 208 29.05 -19.22 11.55
C LEU A 208 30.37 -19.44 10.80
N ALA A 209 30.55 -18.80 9.64
CA ALA A 209 31.76 -18.88 8.85
C ALA A 209 32.98 -18.32 9.62
N PHE A 210 32.80 -17.18 10.29
CA PHE A 210 33.85 -16.57 11.11
C PHE A 210 34.23 -17.46 12.31
N SER A 211 33.24 -18.01 13.02
CA SER A 211 33.49 -18.94 14.13
C SER A 211 34.23 -20.20 13.66
N TRP A 212 33.85 -20.76 12.51
CA TRP A 212 34.52 -21.94 11.94
C TRP A 212 35.98 -21.64 11.57
N LEU A 213 36.23 -20.50 10.90
CA LEU A 213 37.58 -20.08 10.52
C LEU A 213 38.46 -19.86 11.74
N PHE A 214 37.92 -19.24 12.80
CA PHE A 214 38.64 -19.03 14.06
C PHE A 214 39.07 -20.35 14.70
N VAL A 215 38.17 -21.33 14.81
CA VAL A 215 38.47 -22.65 15.38
C VAL A 215 39.51 -23.38 14.54
N PHE A 216 39.38 -23.36 13.22
CA PHE A 216 40.34 -23.95 12.30
C PHE A 216 41.74 -23.36 12.50
N PHE A 217 41.85 -22.03 12.55
CA PHE A 217 43.13 -21.36 12.75
C PHE A 217 43.76 -21.65 14.12
N ALA A 218 42.95 -21.65 15.19
CA ALA A 218 43.40 -22.00 16.53
C ALA A 218 43.92 -23.45 16.60
N SER A 219 43.26 -24.39 15.91
CA SER A 219 43.69 -25.79 15.86
C SER A 219 45.03 -25.98 15.13
N MET A 220 45.28 -25.19 14.08
CA MET A 220 46.55 -25.22 13.34
C MET A 220 47.71 -24.66 14.18
N LEU A 221 47.48 -23.59 14.95
CA LEU A 221 48.49 -23.02 15.84
C LEU A 221 48.81 -23.94 17.01
N GLY A 222 47.83 -24.66 17.55
CA GLY A 222 48.06 -25.61 18.66
C GLY A 222 48.78 -26.89 18.26
N ALA A 223 48.91 -27.18 16.96
CA ALA A 223 49.58 -28.35 16.43
C ALA A 223 51.06 -28.10 16.05
N MET A 224 51.54 -26.86 16.15
CA MET A 224 52.94 -26.45 15.92
C MET A 224 53.70 -26.36 17.25
#